data_AF-A0A948DYL7-F1
#
_entry.id   AF-A0A948DYL7-F1
#
_cell.length_a   1.000
_cell.length_b   1.000
_cell.length_c   1.000
_cell.angle_alpha   90.00
_cell.angle_beta   90.00
_cell.angle_gamma   90.00
#
_symmetry.space_group_name_H-M   'P 1'
#
loop_
_entity.id
_entity.type
_entity.pdbx_description
1 polymer ?
#
loop_
_entity_poly.entity_id
_entity_poly.type
_entity_poly.pdbx_seq_one_letter_code
_entity_poly.pdbx_strand_id
1 'polypeptide(L)'
;MNNLFLYTLRYNLIVENRIEFLNPPPVSKVTSTFRMNLKDEIVCFEILKPHPSENSAMNEVESFLTSWEINSLFKEGIRIRFDYVGSTKIPIGPGKTQLTGV
;
A
#
# COMPACT_ATOMS: atom_id res chain seq x y z
N MET A 1 4.79 3.01 28.12
CA MET A 1 5.05 3.62 26.79
C MET A 1 4.49 2.68 25.74
N ASN A 2 3.63 3.16 24.84
CA ASN A 2 3.23 2.37 23.68
C ASN A 2 4.37 2.43 22.67
N ASN A 3 4.93 1.27 22.32
CA ASN A 3 5.97 1.20 21.30
C ASN A 3 5.34 1.52 19.94
N LEU A 4 5.88 2.50 19.24
CA LEU A 4 5.46 2.90 17.90
C LEU A 4 6.40 2.30 16.85
N PHE A 5 5.85 2.01 15.68
CA PHE A 5 6.56 1.35 14.59
C PHE A 5 6.15 1.96 13.25
N LEU A 6 7.07 1.91 12.28
CA LEU A 6 6.70 2.10 10.88
C LEU A 6 6.24 0.77 10.30
N TYR A 7 5.39 0.83 9.28
CA TYR A 7 4.82 -0.35 8.64
C TYR A 7 5.01 -0.27 7.13
N THR A 8 5.36 -1.40 6.53
CA THR A 8 5.18 -1.62 5.10
C THR A 8 4.03 -2.59 4.93
N LEU A 9 2.96 -2.18 4.23
CA LEU A 9 1.76 -3.00 4.00
C LEU A 9 1.76 -3.52 2.56
N ARG A 10 1.35 -4.76 2.35
CA ARG A 10 1.28 -5.39 1.02
C ARG A 10 -0.12 -5.90 0.72
N TYR A 11 -0.58 -5.64 -0.49
CA TYR A 11 -1.86 -6.07 -1.02
C TYR A 11 -1.69 -6.65 -2.41
N ASN A 12 -2.44 -7.71 -2.73
CA ASN A 12 -2.61 -8.20 -4.09
C ASN A 12 -3.74 -7.43 -4.75
N LEU A 13 -3.50 -6.91 -5.94
CA LEU A 13 -4.53 -6.36 -6.82
C LEU A 13 -5.22 -7.50 -7.54
N ILE A 14 -6.53 -7.65 -7.32
CA ILE A 14 -7.38 -8.62 -7.99
C ILE A 14 -8.26 -7.90 -8.99
N VAL A 15 -8.33 -8.37 -10.22
CA VAL A 15 -9.19 -7.82 -11.29
C VAL A 15 -10.25 -8.87 -11.64
N GLU A 16 -11.54 -8.59 -11.36
CA GLU A 16 -12.60 -9.59 -11.51
C GLU A 16 -12.97 -9.89 -12.97
N ASN A 17 -12.80 -8.91 -13.86
CA ASN A 17 -12.94 -9.10 -15.31
C ASN A 17 -11.54 -9.10 -15.92
N ARG A 18 -11.01 -10.28 -16.26
CA ARG A 18 -9.64 -10.48 -16.77
C ARG A 18 -9.36 -9.60 -17.99
N ILE A 19 -8.77 -8.43 -17.75
CA ILE A 19 -7.93 -7.74 -18.71
C ILE A 19 -6.51 -8.06 -18.26
N GLU A 20 -5.84 -8.95 -18.98
CA GLU A 20 -4.43 -9.24 -18.72
C GLU A 20 -3.61 -8.05 -19.20
N PHE A 21 -3.01 -7.33 -18.25
CA PHE A 21 -2.05 -6.29 -18.58
C PHE A 21 -0.67 -6.94 -18.70
N LEU A 22 -0.15 -7.00 -19.91
CA LEU A 22 1.21 -7.51 -20.17
C LEU A 22 2.22 -6.45 -19.73
N ASN A 23 2.80 -6.62 -18.54
CA ASN A 23 3.78 -5.70 -17.92
C ASN A 23 3.31 -4.23 -17.82
N PRO A 24 2.27 -3.91 -17.04
CA PRO A 24 1.89 -2.53 -16.83
C PRO A 24 3.05 -1.75 -16.17
N PRO A 25 3.28 -0.48 -16.56
CA PRO A 25 4.30 0.32 -15.91
C PRO A 25 3.98 0.46 -14.42
N PRO A 26 5.00 0.49 -13.54
CA PRO A 26 4.77 0.60 -12.11
C PRO A 26 4.04 1.91 -11.79
N VAL A 27 3.00 1.82 -10.97
CA VAL A 27 2.26 3.00 -10.51
C VAL A 27 2.83 3.40 -9.15
N SER A 28 3.45 4.59 -9.08
CA SER A 28 3.95 5.14 -7.83
C SER A 28 3.17 6.38 -7.41
N LYS A 29 2.83 6.48 -6.13
CA LYS A 29 2.20 7.69 -5.56
C LYS A 29 2.82 8.01 -4.21
N VAL A 30 3.07 9.28 -3.95
CA VAL A 30 3.53 9.76 -2.63
C VAL A 30 2.47 10.69 -2.06
N THR A 31 2.11 10.46 -0.80
CA THR A 31 1.25 11.33 0.00
C THR A 31 1.99 11.77 1.26
N SER A 32 1.39 12.63 2.08
CA SER A 32 1.92 12.99 3.39
C SER A 32 1.86 11.84 4.41
N THR A 33 1.18 10.75 4.07
CA THR A 33 0.92 9.62 4.97
C THR A 33 1.66 8.35 4.55
N PHE A 34 1.79 8.11 3.25
CA PHE A 34 2.41 6.90 2.71
C PHE A 34 3.08 7.13 1.35
N ARG A 35 4.02 6.25 1.01
CA ARG A 35 4.48 6.02 -0.37
C ARG A 35 3.89 4.71 -0.87
N MET A 36 3.29 4.72 -2.04
CA MET A 36 2.68 3.56 -2.70
C MET A 36 3.46 3.23 -3.96
N ASN A 37 3.65 1.93 -4.20
CA ASN A 37 4.16 1.38 -5.44
C ASN A 37 3.35 0.14 -5.82
N LEU A 38 2.83 0.09 -7.04
CA LEU A 38 2.20 -1.09 -7.63
C LEU A 38 3.13 -1.67 -8.69
N LYS A 39 3.53 -2.93 -8.50
CA LYS A 39 4.35 -3.67 -9.46
C LYS A 39 3.95 -5.14 -9.40
N ASP A 40 3.84 -5.80 -10.56
CA ASP A 40 3.54 -7.23 -10.68
C ASP A 40 2.29 -7.62 -9.85
N GLU A 41 1.22 -6.81 -9.95
CA GLU A 41 -0.05 -6.96 -9.21
C GLU A 41 0.06 -6.83 -7.68
N ILE A 42 1.23 -6.46 -7.15
CA ILE A 42 1.44 -6.22 -5.72
C ILE A 42 1.49 -4.72 -5.47
N VAL A 43 0.55 -4.24 -4.67
CA VAL A 43 0.60 -2.88 -4.12
C VAL A 43 1.32 -2.90 -2.78
N CYS A 44 2.37 -2.10 -2.68
CA CYS A 44 3.15 -1.90 -1.48
C CYS A 44 2.96 -0.47 -0.97
N PHE A 45 2.64 -0.33 0.32
CA PHE A 45 2.55 0.95 1.00
C PHE A 45 3.63 1.05 2.08
N GLU A 46 4.53 2.01 1.96
CA GLU A 46 5.43 2.43 3.02
C GLU A 46 4.74 3.53 3.84
N ILE A 47 4.35 3.21 5.08
CA ILE A 47 3.71 4.17 5.96
C ILE A 47 4.77 5.08 6.55
N LEU A 48 4.60 6.39 6.36
CA LEU A 48 5.59 7.40 6.72
C LEU A 48 5.43 7.88 8.16
N LYS A 49 4.33 7.51 8.83
CA LYS A 49 4.03 7.88 10.21
C LYS A 49 4.11 6.68 11.15
N PRO A 50 4.59 6.87 12.39
CA PRO A 50 4.59 5.81 13.40
C PRO A 50 3.18 5.42 13.83
N HIS A 51 2.91 4.11 13.91
CA HIS A 51 1.66 3.57 14.43
C HIS A 51 1.90 2.58 15.58
N PRO A 52 0.96 2.47 16.53
CA PRO A 52 1.05 1.50 17.63
C PRO A 52 0.73 0.07 17.19
N SER A 53 0.05 -0.11 16.06
CA SER A 53 -0.38 -1.42 15.54
C SER A 53 -0.47 -1.43 14.03
N GLU A 54 -0.45 -2.63 13.45
CA GLU A 54 -0.64 -2.85 12.02
C GLU A 54 -2.00 -2.35 11.56
N ASN A 55 -3.06 -2.66 12.31
CA ASN A 55 -4.42 -2.21 11.97
C ASN A 55 -4.53 -0.68 11.92
N SER A 56 -3.85 0.04 12.83
CA SER A 56 -3.83 1.50 12.78
C SER A 56 -3.12 2.02 11.53
N ALA A 57 -2.09 1.33 11.06
CA ALA A 57 -1.39 1.67 9.83
C ALA A 57 -2.23 1.33 8.58
N MET A 58 -2.99 0.23 8.60
CA MET A 58 -3.91 -0.14 7.52
C MET A 58 -5.02 0.89 7.30
N ASN A 59 -5.56 1.45 8.39
CA ASN A 59 -6.60 2.49 8.33
C ASN A 59 -6.16 3.73 7.53
N GLU A 60 -4.86 4.04 7.49
CA GLU A 60 -4.32 5.19 6.73
C GLU A 60 -4.41 5.00 5.21
N VAL A 61 -4.44 3.75 4.73
CA VAL A 61 -4.45 3.43 3.30
C VAL A 61 -5.81 2.92 2.83
N GLU A 62 -6.65 2.42 3.73
CA GLU A 62 -7.94 1.80 3.41
C GLU A 62 -8.85 2.76 2.61
N SER A 63 -9.02 4.00 3.07
CA SER A 63 -9.83 5.00 2.35
C SER A 63 -9.32 5.26 0.93
N PHE A 64 -8.00 5.21 0.74
CA PHE A 64 -7.38 5.37 -0.57
C PHE A 64 -7.64 4.16 -1.47
N LEU A 65 -7.50 2.93 -0.94
CA LEU A 65 -7.78 1.69 -1.67
C LEU A 65 -9.24 1.64 -2.12
N THR A 66 -10.19 1.87 -1.22
CA THR A 66 -11.63 1.90 -1.54
C THR A 66 -11.93 2.96 -2.60
N SER A 67 -11.32 4.14 -2.50
CA SER A 67 -11.49 5.19 -3.52
C SER A 67 -10.94 4.77 -4.88
N TRP A 68 -9.86 3.98 -4.91
CA TRP A 68 -9.32 3.44 -6.15
C TRP A 68 -10.24 2.38 -6.75
N GLU A 69 -10.74 1.44 -5.95
CA GLU A 69 -11.72 0.42 -6.39
C GLU A 69 -12.97 1.06 -7.00
N ILE A 70 -13.51 2.08 -6.33
CA ILE A 70 -14.68 2.85 -6.81
C ILE A 70 -14.36 3.57 -8.11
N ASN A 71 -13.24 4.30 -8.18
CA ASN A 71 -12.87 5.04 -9.39
C ASN A 71 -12.67 4.10 -10.57
N SER A 72 -12.01 2.94 -10.35
CA SER A 72 -11.79 1.90 -11.37
C SER A 72 -13.10 1.42 -12.00
N LEU A 73 -14.13 1.22 -11.16
CA LEU A 73 -15.43 0.78 -11.63
C LEU A 73 -16.15 1.89 -12.42
N PHE A 74 -16.08 3.14 -11.95
CA PHE A 74 -16.81 4.25 -12.57
C PHE A 74 -16.18 4.78 -13.86
N LYS A 75 -14.85 4.87 -13.94
CA LYS A 75 -14.16 5.48 -15.08
C LYS A 75 -13.77 4.45 -16.14
N GLU A 76 -13.29 3.29 -15.71
CA GLU A 76 -12.76 2.26 -16.59
C GLU A 76 -13.76 1.11 -16.80
N GLY A 77 -14.82 1.02 -16.00
CA GLY A 77 -15.77 -0.10 -16.03
C GLY A 77 -15.18 -1.41 -15.52
N ILE A 78 -14.02 -1.34 -14.83
CA ILE A 78 -13.27 -2.50 -14.36
C ILE A 78 -13.44 -2.60 -12.86
N ARG A 79 -13.91 -3.76 -12.39
CA ARG A 79 -13.93 -4.05 -10.95
C ARG A 79 -12.57 -4.60 -10.52
N ILE A 80 -11.93 -3.86 -9.61
CA ILE A 80 -10.72 -4.29 -8.92
C ILE A 80 -10.99 -4.41 -7.42
N ARG A 81 -10.15 -5.20 -6.74
CA ARG A 81 -10.16 -5.38 -5.28
C ARG A 81 -8.74 -5.54 -4.76
N PHE A 82 -8.47 -5.06 -3.55
CA PHE A 82 -7.16 -5.22 -2.91
C PHE A 82 -7.21 -6.22 -1.74
N ASP A 83 -6.52 -7.35 -1.91
CA ASP A 83 -6.44 -8.40 -0.89
C ASP A 83 -5.19 -8.25 -0.04
N TYR A 84 -5.36 -8.06 1.26
CA TYR A 84 -4.25 -7.92 2.18
C TYR A 84 -3.40 -9.19 2.24
N VAL A 85 -2.09 -9.05 2.07
CA VAL A 85 -1.11 -10.15 2.08
C VAL A 85 -0.35 -10.21 3.39
N GLY A 86 -0.02 -9.05 3.96
CA GLY A 86 0.75 -8.96 5.19
C GLY A 86 1.49 -7.63 5.33
N SER A 87 2.21 -7.50 6.44
CA SER A 87 3.03 -6.32 6.72
C SER A 87 4.44 -6.66 7.16
N THR A 88 5.32 -5.66 7.07
CA THR A 88 6.61 -5.65 7.75
C THR A 88 6.61 -4.53 8.79
N LYS A 89 6.95 -4.89 10.03
CA LYS A 89 7.01 -3.97 11.17
C LYS A 89 8.45 -3.49 11.37
N ILE A 90 8.67 -2.18 11.36
CA ILE A 90 9.98 -1.56 11.43
C ILE A 90 10.09 -0.77 12.75
N PRO A 91 10.99 -1.16 13.68
CA PRO A 91 11.23 -0.45 14.93
C PRO A 91 11.74 0.96 14.71
N ILE A 92 11.22 1.90 15.50
CA ILE A 92 11.72 3.29 15.53
C ILE A 92 12.71 3.37 16.69
N GLY A 93 14.00 3.47 16.37
CA GLY A 93 15.07 3.58 17.37
C GLY A 93 16.27 4.36 16.83
N PRO A 94 17.15 4.85 17.71
CA PRO A 94 18.36 5.57 17.30
C PRO A 94 19.30 4.59 16.58
N GLY A 95 19.31 4.61 15.25
CA GLY A 95 20.34 3.91 14.47
C GLY A 95 19.90 3.19 13.19
N LYS A 96 18.61 3.14 12.81
CA LYS A 96 18.21 2.47 11.57
C LYS A 96 17.07 3.19 10.83
N THR A 97 17.42 4.24 10.10
CA THR A 97 16.64 4.66 8.92
C THR A 97 17.56 5.21 7.84
N GLN A 98 18.38 4.34 7.25
CA GLN A 98 18.73 4.51 5.84
C GLN A 98 17.94 3.44 5.09
N LEU A 99 16.77 3.81 4.59
CA LEU A 99 16.20 3.13 3.43
C LEU A 99 17.04 3.62 2.25
N THR A 100 18.06 2.85 1.90
CA THR A 100 18.84 3.03 0.68
C THR A 100 17.88 2.97 -0.50
N GLY A 101 17.77 4.08 -1.23
CA GLY A 101 17.24 4.08 -2.58
C GLY A 101 18.11 3.19 -3.46
N VAL A 102 17.47 2.32 -4.21
CA VAL A 102 17.98 1.71 -5.44
C VAL A 102 16.88 1.81 -6.46
#